data_AF-A0A3Q9S5B4-F1
#
_entry.id   AF-A0A3Q9S5B4-F1
#
_cell.length_a   1.000
_cell.length_b   1.000
_cell.length_c   1.000
_cell.angle_alpha   90.00
_cell.angle_beta   90.00
_cell.angle_gamma   90.00
#
_symmetry.space_group_name_H-M   'P 1'
#
loop_
_entity.id
_entity.type
_entity.pdbx_description
1 polymer ?
#
loop_
_entity_poly.entity_id
_entity_poly.type
_entity_poly.pdbx_seq_one_letter_code
_entity_poly.pdbx_strand_id
1 'polypeptide(L)'
;MSTVKDVYKEILSKTNKPLNLATIRRRINEAIDFFSSIYDRMILKSQITISCVDTDTYYEIPVDYIGISKVLDADNKKYYDFQMLNNSIKFKNIGNYTLIVTIKPNLQQTRDIRLLQNEVININPLFLRPLIFYILSLIEDDPNKSSNYMSTANTLAQEANFMAKRQDNANKKRIPALLWR
;
A
#
# COMPACT_ATOMS: atom_id res chain seq x y z
N MET A 1 2.31 -7.34 9.64
CA MET A 1 2.47 -7.05 8.19
C MET A 1 2.88 -8.34 7.51
N SER A 2 2.34 -8.64 6.33
CA SER A 2 2.63 -9.88 5.61
C SER A 2 3.85 -9.73 4.72
N THR A 3 4.63 -10.79 4.60
CA THR A 3 5.84 -10.84 3.76
C THR A 3 5.62 -11.68 2.50
N VAL A 4 6.54 -11.59 1.55
CA VAL A 4 6.57 -12.48 0.37
C VAL A 4 6.61 -13.96 0.77
N LYS A 5 7.34 -14.30 1.85
CA LYS A 5 7.41 -15.67 2.38
C LYS A 5 6.05 -16.18 2.87
N ASP A 6 5.23 -15.31 3.46
CA ASP A 6 3.91 -15.70 3.95
C ASP A 6 2.96 -16.02 2.78
N VAL A 7 2.96 -15.16 1.75
CA VAL A 7 2.21 -15.39 0.51
C VAL A 7 2.69 -16.67 -0.19
N TYR A 8 4.00 -16.89 -0.26
CA TYR A 8 4.55 -18.11 -0.83
C TYR A 8 4.07 -19.37 -0.11
N LYS A 9 4.10 -19.38 1.23
CA LYS A 9 3.63 -20.53 2.02
C LYS A 9 2.15 -20.84 1.76
N GLU A 10 1.32 -19.81 1.65
CA GLU A 10 -0.11 -19.99 1.39
C GLU A 10 -0.39 -20.49 -0.04
N ILE A 11 0.39 -20.04 -1.02
CA ILE A 11 0.31 -20.55 -2.40
C ILE A 11 0.78 -22.01 -2.47
N LEU A 12 1.88 -22.32 -1.80
CA LEU A 12 2.44 -23.67 -1.76
C LEU A 12 1.47 -24.66 -1.12
N SER A 13 0.79 -24.27 -0.04
CA SER A 13 -0.19 -25.15 0.64
C SER A 13 -1.42 -25.46 -0.22
N LYS A 14 -1.76 -24.61 -1.19
CA LYS A 14 -2.93 -24.78 -2.06
C LYS A 14 -2.62 -25.49 -3.38
N THR A 15 -1.41 -25.31 -3.91
CA THR A 15 -1.04 -25.84 -5.23
C THR A 15 -0.11 -27.05 -5.15
N ASN A 16 0.62 -27.21 -4.04
CA ASN A 16 1.73 -28.15 -3.90
C ASN A 16 2.80 -28.01 -5.01
N LYS A 17 2.80 -26.87 -5.73
CA LYS A 17 3.74 -26.58 -6.81
C LYS A 17 4.94 -25.82 -6.24
N PRO A 18 6.18 -26.33 -6.39
CA PRO A 18 7.37 -25.64 -5.92
C PRO A 18 7.70 -24.47 -6.86
N LEU A 19 7.04 -23.34 -6.63
CA LEU A 19 7.38 -22.09 -7.30
C LEU A 19 8.62 -21.47 -6.67
N ASN A 20 9.47 -20.85 -7.49
CA ASN A 20 10.58 -20.05 -6.97
C ASN A 20 10.05 -18.70 -6.42
N LEU A 21 10.73 -18.15 -5.41
CA LEU A 21 10.27 -16.92 -4.74
C LEU A 21 10.29 -15.69 -5.66
N ALA A 22 11.17 -15.65 -6.66
CA ALA A 22 11.23 -14.55 -7.62
C ALA A 22 9.95 -14.49 -8.48
N THR A 23 9.43 -15.64 -8.90
CA THR A 23 8.15 -15.77 -9.59
C THR A 23 7.01 -15.30 -8.69
N ILE A 24 7.00 -15.72 -7.42
CA ILE A 24 5.97 -15.27 -6.47
C ILE A 24 6.00 -13.75 -6.31
N ARG A 25 7.18 -13.15 -6.11
CA ARG A 25 7.32 -11.69 -6.03
C ARG A 25 6.77 -11.02 -7.28
N ARG A 26 7.10 -11.52 -8.48
CA ARG A 26 6.59 -10.99 -9.73
C ARG A 26 5.06 -11.05 -9.78
N ARG A 27 4.47 -12.20 -9.40
CA ARG A 27 3.02 -12.36 -9.34
C ARG A 27 2.36 -11.48 -8.27
N ILE A 28 3.03 -11.22 -7.15
CA ILE A 28 2.57 -10.24 -6.15
C ILE A 28 2.50 -8.85 -6.77
N ASN A 29 3.55 -8.40 -7.46
CA ASN A 29 3.53 -7.10 -8.13
C ASN A 29 2.45 -7.02 -9.20
N GLU A 30 2.29 -8.06 -10.04
CA GLU A 30 1.20 -8.13 -11.03
C GLU A 30 -0.19 -8.04 -10.36
N ALA A 31 -0.39 -8.71 -9.23
CA ALA A 31 -1.63 -8.65 -8.47
C ALA A 31 -1.88 -7.27 -7.85
N ILE A 32 -0.83 -6.63 -7.34
CA ILE A 32 -0.88 -5.27 -6.81
C ILE A 32 -1.26 -4.29 -7.93
N ASP A 33 -0.62 -4.37 -9.09
CA ASP A 33 -0.91 -3.52 -10.23
C ASP A 33 -2.36 -3.70 -10.70
N PHE A 34 -2.83 -4.96 -10.80
CA PHE A 34 -4.21 -5.27 -11.17
C PHE A 34 -5.21 -4.66 -10.18
N PHE A 35 -5.11 -4.99 -8.90
CA PHE A 35 -6.11 -4.54 -7.92
C PHE A 35 -6.01 -3.06 -7.61
N SER A 36 -4.82 -2.45 -7.64
CA SER A 36 -4.68 -1.01 -7.44
C SER A 36 -5.29 -0.17 -8.55
N SER A 37 -5.38 -0.71 -9.78
CA SER A 37 -6.10 -0.04 -10.88
C SER A 37 -7.62 -0.04 -10.72
N ILE A 38 -8.15 -0.87 -9.81
CA ILE A 38 -9.60 -1.04 -9.58
C ILE A 38 -10.01 -0.49 -8.20
N TYR A 39 -9.15 -0.63 -7.19
CA TYR A 39 -9.46 -0.39 -5.79
C TYR A 39 -8.42 0.49 -5.09
N ASP A 40 -8.65 1.81 -5.07
CA ASP A 40 -7.79 2.80 -4.40
C ASP A 40 -7.48 2.46 -2.93
N ARG A 41 -8.40 1.80 -2.22
CA ARG A 41 -8.27 1.45 -0.78
C ARG A 41 -7.30 0.32 -0.49
N MET A 42 -6.81 -0.35 -1.53
CA MET A 42 -5.73 -1.32 -1.40
C MET A 42 -4.42 -0.63 -1.01
N ILE A 43 -4.18 0.58 -1.52
CA ILE A 43 -2.91 1.28 -1.31
C ILE A 43 -2.94 1.98 0.05
N LEU A 44 -1.89 1.74 0.85
CA LEU A 44 -1.75 2.34 2.17
C LEU A 44 -1.41 3.83 2.07
N LYS A 45 -2.00 4.61 2.99
CA LYS A 45 -1.59 5.98 3.25
C LYS A 45 -0.82 6.04 4.55
N SER A 46 0.26 6.79 4.58
CA SER A 46 1.04 7.06 5.79
C SER A 46 1.01 8.55 6.13
N GLN A 47 1.17 8.85 7.42
CA GLN A 47 1.38 10.20 7.91
C GLN A 47 2.83 10.33 8.34
N ILE A 48 3.51 11.35 7.82
CA ILE A 48 4.91 11.62 8.11
C ILE A 48 4.99 13.04 8.65
N THR A 49 5.55 13.19 9.83
CA THR A 49 5.78 14.51 10.44
C THR A 49 7.18 14.98 10.12
N ILE A 50 7.30 16.20 9.61
CA ILE A 50 8.56 16.87 9.33
C ILE A 50 8.59 18.19 10.09
N SER A 51 9.63 18.39 10.89
CA SER A 51 9.91 19.65 11.57
C SER A 51 10.82 20.50 10.70
N CYS A 52 10.26 21.52 10.06
CA CYS A 52 11.00 22.52 9.32
C CYS A 52 11.59 23.53 10.31
N VAL A 53 12.92 23.54 10.44
CA VAL A 53 13.68 24.49 11.28
C VAL A 53 14.44 25.52 10.46
N ASP A 54 14.62 25.23 9.17
CA ASP A 54 15.28 26.06 8.16
C ASP A 54 14.49 25.96 6.85
N THR A 55 14.11 27.11 6.31
CA THR A 55 13.34 27.25 5.07
C THR A 55 14.17 27.02 3.83
N ASP A 56 15.50 26.99 3.91
CA ASP A 56 16.39 26.75 2.77
C ASP A 56 16.73 25.28 2.54
N THR A 57 16.46 24.43 3.53
CA THR A 57 16.75 23.01 3.53
C THR A 57 15.65 22.17 2.87
N TYR A 58 16.06 21.15 2.10
CA TYR A 58 15.19 20.06 1.66
C TYR A 58 15.22 18.93 2.70
N TYR A 59 14.04 18.54 3.18
CA TYR A 59 13.85 17.47 4.15
C TYR A 59 13.50 16.17 3.42
N GLU A 60 14.20 15.09 3.75
CA GLU A 60 13.95 13.77 3.16
C GLU A 60 12.65 13.15 3.68
N ILE A 61 11.91 12.51 2.79
CA ILE A 61 10.71 11.74 3.14
C ILE A 61 11.16 10.28 3.37
N PRO A 62 11.05 9.74 4.60
CA PRO A 62 11.68 8.48 5.00
C PRO A 62 10.99 7.21 4.46
N VAL A 63 10.13 7.34 3.44
CA VAL A 63 9.44 6.20 2.82
C VAL A 63 9.40 6.38 1.31
N ASP A 64 9.41 5.26 0.58
CA ASP A 64 9.07 5.26 -0.83
C ASP A 64 7.57 5.53 -1.01
N TYR A 65 7.25 6.62 -1.70
CA TYR A 65 5.87 7.01 -1.99
C TYR A 65 5.66 7.24 -3.49
N ILE A 66 4.40 7.12 -3.93
CA ILE A 66 3.99 7.40 -5.32
C ILE A 66 3.50 8.84 -5.46
N GLY A 67 2.90 9.38 -4.40
CA GLY A 67 2.53 10.80 -4.34
C GLY A 67 2.22 11.27 -2.93
N ILE A 68 2.26 12.59 -2.76
CA ILE A 68 1.77 13.27 -1.55
C ILE A 68 0.32 13.64 -1.80
N SER A 69 -0.59 13.09 -1.01
CA SER A 69 -2.02 13.41 -1.09
C SER A 69 -2.33 14.80 -0.53
N LYS A 70 -1.73 15.15 0.63
CA LYS A 70 -1.95 16.42 1.34
C LYS A 70 -0.74 16.75 2.21
N VAL A 71 -0.50 18.04 2.43
CA VAL A 71 0.39 18.55 3.48
C VAL A 71 -0.47 19.36 4.44
N LEU A 72 -0.28 19.12 5.73
CA LEU A 72 -0.98 19.82 6.81
C LEU A 72 0.03 20.60 7.65
N ASP A 73 -0.33 21.78 8.13
CA ASP A 73 0.43 22.51 9.14
C ASP A 73 0.16 21.97 10.56
N ALA A 74 0.74 22.63 11.57
CA ALA A 74 0.58 22.28 12.97
C ALA A 74 -0.88 22.36 13.46
N ASP A 75 -1.73 23.15 12.80
CA ASP A 75 -3.16 23.29 13.11
C ASP A 75 -4.02 22.27 12.36
N ASN A 76 -3.41 21.31 11.64
CA ASN A 76 -4.07 20.40 10.71
C ASN A 76 -4.79 21.10 9.54
N LYS A 77 -4.43 22.35 9.22
CA LYS A 77 -4.93 23.06 8.05
C LYS A 77 -4.09 22.68 6.83
N LYS A 78 -4.71 22.66 5.65
CA LYS A 78 -4.00 22.36 4.41
C LYS A 78 -2.95 23.43 4.14
N TYR A 79 -1.71 22.99 3.95
CA TYR A 79 -0.58 23.82 3.58
C TYR A 79 -0.23 23.61 2.10
N TYR A 80 0.01 24.70 1.37
CA TYR A 80 0.25 24.67 -0.07
C TYR A 80 1.61 25.24 -0.49
N ASP A 81 2.32 25.90 0.43
CA ASP A 81 3.56 26.63 0.15
C ASP A 81 4.81 25.76 0.33
N PHE A 82 4.92 24.70 -0.46
CA PHE A 82 6.07 23.80 -0.44
C PHE A 82 6.60 23.53 -1.84
N GLN A 83 7.86 23.09 -1.92
CA GLN A 83 8.51 22.66 -3.15
C GLN A 83 8.97 21.22 -3.01
N MET A 84 8.74 20.43 -4.06
CA MET A 84 9.19 19.04 -4.14
C MET A 84 10.42 18.94 -5.03
N LEU A 85 11.42 18.22 -4.58
CA LEU A 85 12.57 17.84 -5.39
C LEU A 85 12.96 16.40 -5.04
N ASN A 86 12.91 15.51 -6.02
CA ASN A 86 13.14 14.07 -5.82
C ASN A 86 12.27 13.52 -4.67
N ASN A 87 12.89 12.84 -3.69
CA ASN A 87 12.24 12.27 -2.51
C ASN A 87 12.26 13.23 -1.30
N SER A 88 12.31 14.53 -1.56
CA SER A 88 12.49 15.56 -0.54
C SER A 88 11.54 16.73 -0.73
N ILE A 89 11.22 17.39 0.37
CA ILE A 89 10.29 18.53 0.45
C ILE A 89 10.97 19.72 1.11
N LYS A 90 10.74 20.92 0.58
CA LYS A 90 11.17 22.20 1.14
C LYS A 90 9.93 23.02 1.48
N PHE A 91 9.87 23.57 2.69
CA PHE A 91 8.75 24.41 3.14
C PHE A 91 9.15 25.88 3.11
N LYS A 92 8.22 26.77 2.74
CA LYS A 92 8.51 28.22 2.75
C LYS A 92 8.55 28.82 4.16
N ASN A 93 7.90 28.17 5.13
CA ASN A 93 7.82 28.65 6.51
C ASN A 93 8.41 27.61 7.47
N ILE A 94 8.98 28.10 8.58
CA ILE A 94 9.40 27.28 9.73
C ILE A 94 8.14 26.76 10.43
N GLY A 95 8.16 25.50 10.85
CA GLY A 95 7.02 24.88 11.53
C GLY A 95 7.01 23.37 11.44
N ASN A 96 6.00 22.75 12.07
CA ASN A 96 5.76 21.32 11.97
C ASN A 96 4.72 21.03 10.91
N TYR A 97 5.02 20.08 10.03
CA TYR A 97 4.15 19.70 8.92
C TYR A 97 3.87 18.21 8.96
N THR A 98 2.65 17.84 8.62
CA THR A 98 2.25 16.43 8.44
C THR A 98 1.94 16.16 6.98
N LEU A 99 2.73 15.29 6.36
CA LEU A 99 2.52 14.83 5.00
C LEU A 99 1.67 13.57 5.03
N ILE A 100 0.59 13.57 4.25
CA ILE A 100 -0.19 12.36 3.98
C ILE A 100 0.30 11.80 2.65
N VAL A 101 1.08 10.72 2.69
CA VAL A 101 1.70 10.11 1.52
C VAL A 101 1.02 8.80 1.15
N THR A 102 0.98 8.50 -0.15
CA THR A 102 0.55 7.19 -0.67
C THR A 102 1.78 6.31 -0.82
N ILE A 103 1.91 5.29 0.05
CA ILE A 103 3.08 4.41 0.08
C ILE A 103 3.13 3.61 -1.23
N LYS A 104 4.33 3.46 -1.79
CA LYS A 104 4.56 2.57 -2.92
C LYS A 104 4.32 1.11 -2.49
N PRO A 105 3.31 0.42 -3.05
CA PRO A 105 3.00 -0.94 -2.62
C PRO A 105 3.93 -1.98 -3.28
N ASN A 106 4.56 -1.63 -4.41
CA ASN A 106 5.34 -2.57 -5.22
C ASN A 106 6.68 -2.90 -4.56
N LEU A 107 7.01 -4.18 -4.61
CA LEU A 107 8.23 -4.77 -4.09
C LEU A 107 9.43 -4.39 -4.97
N GLN A 108 10.54 -3.99 -4.35
CA GLN A 108 11.77 -3.61 -5.03
C GLN A 108 12.47 -4.82 -5.67
N GLN A 109 13.13 -4.60 -6.81
CA GLN A 109 13.88 -5.65 -7.50
C GLN A 109 15.21 -5.93 -6.78
N THR A 110 15.19 -6.74 -5.71
CA THR A 110 16.41 -7.32 -5.14
C THR A 110 16.73 -8.68 -5.77
N ARG A 111 18.03 -8.98 -5.97
CA ARG A 111 18.50 -10.31 -6.40
C ARG A 111 18.84 -11.22 -5.22
N ASP A 112 18.91 -10.68 -4.00
CA ASP A 112 19.18 -11.46 -2.80
C ASP A 112 17.91 -12.16 -2.29
N ILE A 113 17.94 -13.49 -2.28
CA ILE A 113 16.82 -14.35 -1.87
C ILE A 113 16.44 -14.11 -0.39
N ARG A 114 17.42 -13.81 0.48
CA ARG A 114 17.15 -13.55 1.92
C ARG A 114 16.38 -12.25 2.10
N LEU A 115 16.74 -11.21 1.35
CA LEU A 115 16.03 -9.94 1.34
C LEU A 115 14.63 -10.10 0.76
N LEU A 116 14.49 -10.91 -0.30
CA LEU A 116 13.21 -11.16 -0.96
C LEU A 116 12.20 -11.88 -0.05
N GLN A 117 12.63 -12.85 0.77
CA GLN A 117 11.73 -13.57 1.68
C GLN A 117 11.09 -12.64 2.72
N ASN A 118 11.86 -11.69 3.23
CA ASN A 118 11.43 -10.79 4.31
C ASN A 118 10.82 -9.49 3.78
N GLU A 119 10.69 -9.37 2.46
CA GLU A 119 10.15 -8.17 1.84
C GLU A 119 8.68 -7.99 2.23
N VAL A 120 8.37 -6.82 2.79
CA VAL A 120 7.04 -6.52 3.35
C VAL A 120 6.11 -6.06 2.24
N ILE A 121 4.91 -6.62 2.21
CA ILE A 121 3.87 -6.24 1.26
C ILE A 121 3.07 -5.09 1.86
N ASN A 122 3.30 -3.87 1.36
CA ASN A 122 2.73 -2.63 1.87
C ASN A 122 1.32 -2.33 1.30
N ILE A 123 0.38 -3.24 1.57
CA ILE A 123 -1.03 -3.09 1.16
C ILE A 123 -1.97 -3.15 2.36
N ASN A 124 -3.20 -2.69 2.17
CA ASN A 124 -4.26 -2.87 3.14
C ASN A 124 -4.44 -4.38 3.44
N PRO A 125 -4.36 -4.83 4.71
CA PRO A 125 -4.42 -6.24 5.07
C PRO A 125 -5.67 -6.99 4.57
N LEU A 126 -6.80 -6.27 4.39
CA LEU A 126 -8.02 -6.85 3.84
C LEU A 126 -7.85 -7.38 2.41
N PHE A 127 -6.87 -6.85 1.66
CA PHE A 127 -6.59 -7.22 0.27
C PHE A 127 -5.59 -8.37 0.14
N LEU A 128 -5.02 -8.88 1.23
CA LEU A 128 -4.04 -9.98 1.17
C LEU A 128 -4.66 -11.26 0.59
N ARG A 129 -5.84 -11.64 1.06
CA ARG A 129 -6.52 -12.86 0.62
C ARG A 129 -6.98 -12.78 -0.84
N PRO A 130 -7.62 -11.68 -1.32
CA PRO A 130 -7.85 -11.45 -2.74
C PRO A 130 -6.58 -11.57 -3.59
N LEU A 131 -5.48 -10.97 -3.14
CA LEU A 131 -4.19 -11.01 -3.82
C LEU A 131 -3.70 -12.45 -4.00
N ILE A 132 -3.78 -13.28 -2.95
CA ILE A 132 -3.37 -14.69 -3.01
C ILE A 132 -4.22 -15.45 -4.02
N PHE A 133 -5.54 -15.30 -4.00
CA PHE A 133 -6.42 -15.97 -4.97
C PHE A 133 -6.19 -15.52 -6.41
N TYR A 134 -5.89 -14.24 -6.63
CA TYR A 134 -5.50 -13.77 -7.95
C TYR A 134 -4.20 -14.43 -8.40
N ILE A 135 -3.18 -14.50 -7.55
CA ILE A 135 -1.93 -15.19 -7.89
C ILE A 135 -2.20 -16.66 -8.21
N LEU A 136 -3.02 -17.36 -7.42
CA LEU A 136 -3.40 -18.76 -7.68
C LEU A 136 -4.02 -18.91 -9.08
N SER A 137 -4.87 -17.98 -9.50
CA SER A 137 -5.47 -18.01 -10.84
C SER A 137 -4.44 -17.93 -11.97
N LEU A 138 -3.32 -17.23 -11.75
CA LEU A 138 -2.25 -17.03 -12.74
C LEU A 138 -1.25 -18.19 -12.83
N ILE A 139 -1.24 -19.09 -11.84
CA ILE A 139 -0.30 -20.23 -11.76
C ILE A 139 -1.00 -21.58 -11.88
N GLU A 140 -2.33 -21.57 -11.90
CA GLU A 140 -3.15 -22.76 -12.07
C GLU A 140 -3.30 -23.10 -13.55
N ASP A 141 -3.02 -24.36 -13.88
CA ASP A 141 -3.03 -24.84 -15.27
C ASP A 141 -4.43 -25.34 -15.66
N ASP A 142 -5.20 -25.83 -14.69
CA ASP A 142 -6.60 -26.21 -14.88
C ASP A 142 -7.46 -24.95 -15.06
N PRO A 143 -8.06 -24.73 -16.25
CA PRO A 143 -8.81 -23.51 -16.54
C PRO A 143 -10.05 -23.33 -15.64
N ASN A 144 -10.67 -24.42 -15.20
CA ASN A 144 -11.82 -24.35 -14.31
C ASN A 144 -11.39 -23.89 -12.91
N LYS A 145 -10.30 -24.43 -12.39
CA LYS A 145 -9.75 -24.00 -11.10
C LYS A 145 -9.19 -22.58 -11.16
N SER A 146 -8.48 -22.23 -12.24
CA SER A 146 -8.00 -20.87 -12.49
C SER A 146 -9.16 -19.87 -12.48
N SER A 147 -10.23 -20.15 -13.22
CA SER A 147 -11.45 -19.33 -13.26
C SER A 147 -12.11 -19.21 -11.88
N ASN A 148 -12.22 -20.30 -11.13
CA ASN A 148 -12.76 -20.29 -9.76
C ASN A 148 -11.92 -19.42 -8.81
N TYR A 149 -10.59 -19.49 -8.91
CA TYR A 149 -9.69 -18.64 -8.13
C TYR A 149 -9.82 -17.17 -8.51
N MET A 150 -9.92 -16.85 -9.80
CA MET A 150 -10.14 -15.47 -10.26
C MET A 150 -11.47 -14.92 -9.76
N SER A 151 -12.55 -15.69 -9.85
CA SER A 151 -13.87 -15.33 -9.33
C SER A 151 -13.81 -15.05 -7.83
N THR A 152 -13.19 -15.95 -7.06
CA THR A 152 -12.98 -15.81 -5.62
C THR A 152 -12.16 -14.55 -5.29
N ALA A 153 -11.11 -14.29 -6.04
CA ALA A 153 -10.26 -13.11 -5.86
C ALA A 153 -11.07 -11.81 -6.01
N ASN A 154 -11.89 -11.72 -7.06
CA ASN A 154 -12.73 -10.57 -7.33
C ASN A 154 -13.80 -10.35 -6.26
N THR A 155 -14.51 -11.41 -5.84
CA THR A 155 -15.51 -11.32 -4.77
C THR A 155 -14.89 -10.80 -3.47
N LEU A 156 -13.77 -11.40 -3.05
CA LEU A 156 -13.08 -10.98 -1.83
C LEU A 156 -12.52 -9.56 -1.95
N ALA A 157 -12.05 -9.12 -3.12
CA ALA A 157 -11.55 -7.76 -3.33
C ALA A 157 -12.67 -6.72 -3.19
N GLN A 158 -13.85 -7.02 -3.72
CA GLN A 158 -15.03 -6.17 -3.56
C GLN A 158 -15.44 -6.06 -2.08
N GLU A 159 -15.48 -7.18 -1.37
CA GLU A 159 -15.75 -7.20 0.08
C GLU A 159 -14.70 -6.41 0.86
N ALA A 160 -13.41 -6.61 0.57
CA ALA A 160 -12.30 -5.90 1.20
C ALA A 160 -12.41 -4.38 0.98
N ASN A 161 -12.72 -3.94 -0.24
CA ASN A 161 -12.93 -2.53 -0.54
C ASN A 161 -14.14 -1.95 0.21
N PHE A 162 -15.24 -2.71 0.30
CA PHE A 162 -16.42 -2.31 1.06
C PHE A 162 -16.13 -2.18 2.55
N MET A 163 -15.44 -3.15 3.14
CA MET A 163 -15.04 -3.13 4.55
C MET A 163 -14.08 -1.99 4.85
N ALA A 164 -13.06 -1.76 4.00
CA ALA A 164 -12.15 -0.63 4.12
C ALA A 164 -12.91 0.71 4.08
N LYS A 165 -13.88 0.86 3.18
CA LYS A 165 -14.74 2.05 3.13
C LYS A 165 -15.55 2.26 4.41
N ARG A 166 -16.05 1.19 5.01
CA ARG A 166 -16.77 1.26 6.30
C ARG A 166 -15.85 1.68 7.43
N GLN A 167 -14.62 1.17 7.47
CA GLN A 167 -13.60 1.55 8.44
C GLN A 167 -13.25 3.04 8.31
N ASP A 168 -13.01 3.53 7.10
CA ASP A 168 -12.77 4.96 6.83
C ASP A 168 -13.90 5.84 7.39
N ASN A 169 -15.14 5.45 7.12
CA ASN A 169 -16.32 6.21 7.55
C ASN A 169 -16.53 6.16 9.07
N ALA A 170 -16.25 5.03 9.72
CA ALA A 170 -16.30 4.90 11.17
C ALA A 170 -15.23 5.79 11.83
N ASN A 171 -14.02 5.82 11.28
CA ASN A 171 -12.93 6.65 11.79
C ASN A 171 -13.24 8.14 11.63
N LYS A 172 -13.89 8.57 10.53
CA LYS A 172 -14.37 9.95 10.37
C LYS A 172 -15.44 10.35 11.40
N LYS A 173 -16.37 9.45 11.73
CA LYS A 173 -17.43 9.71 12.73
C LYS A 173 -16.91 9.76 14.17
N ARG A 174 -15.75 9.17 14.46
CA ARG A 174 -15.10 9.20 15.78
C ARG A 174 -14.32 10.48 16.05
N ILE A 175 -14.12 11.34 15.05
CA ILE A 175 -13.64 12.71 15.27
C ILE A 175 -14.84 13.52 15.76
N PRO A 176 -14.87 14.00 17.01
CA PRO A 176 -16.00 14.77 17.50
C PRO A 176 -16.25 15.98 16.59
N ALA A 177 -17.51 16.23 16.25
CA ALA A 177 -17.97 17.39 15.49
C ALA A 177 -17.80 18.74 16.25
N LEU A 178 -16.81 18.83 17.14
CA LEU A 178 -16.56 19.95 18.05
C LEU A 178 -15.55 20.97 17.51
N LEU A 179 -15.26 20.93 16.21
CA LEU A 179 -14.44 21.94 15.50
C LEU A 179 -15.17 22.55 14.30
N TRP A 180 -16.51 22.49 14.29
CA TRP A 180 -17.34 23.26 13.36
C TRP A 180 -18.02 24.38 14.15
N ARG A 181 -17.23 25.39 14.52
CA ARG A 181 -17.70 26.75 14.80
C ARG A 181 -16.72 27.74 14.21
#